data_AF-A0A2E9ADN9-F1
#
_entry.id   AF-A0A2E9ADN9-F1
#
_cell.length_a   1.000
_cell.length_b   1.000
_cell.length_c   1.000
_cell.angle_alpha   90.00
_cell.angle_beta   90.00
_cell.angle_gamma   90.00
#
_symmetry.space_group_name_H-M   'P 1'
#
loop_
_entity.id
_entity.type
_entity.pdbx_description
1 polymer ?
#
loop_
_entity_poly.entity_id
_entity_poly.type
_entity_poly.pdbx_seq_one_letter_code
_entity_poly.pdbx_strand_id
1 'polypeptide(L)'
;MKPATGDKRSENIEIAVHETLLHIDFAWWALREDEYHTYLHSLLCESHQKEFDYVGNSERKLIDWFNPQTGEVFSIDSVEYVVRSHCSTQEGYIPEGMAMVDSVFRVLLAHGNQPLTIKDLAALIGRVGQESTIFRMLGGRKVYKGLRPV
;
A
#
# COMPACT_ATOMS: atom_id res chain seq x y z
N MET A 1 -6.29 19.06 44.73
CA MET A 1 -5.90 18.91 43.31
C MET A 1 -7.13 18.51 42.53
N LYS A 2 -7.61 19.34 41.59
CA LYS A 2 -8.65 18.92 40.64
C LYS A 2 -8.01 17.93 39.66
N PRO A 3 -8.68 16.83 39.29
CA PRO A 3 -8.18 15.96 38.24
C PRO A 3 -8.17 16.76 36.93
N ALA A 4 -7.08 16.67 36.19
CA ALA A 4 -7.02 17.16 34.83
C ALA A 4 -7.99 16.32 33.98
N THR A 5 -9.20 16.82 33.80
CA THR A 5 -10.09 16.34 32.73
C THR A 5 -9.43 16.70 31.41
N GLY A 6 -8.66 15.77 30.85
CA GLY A 6 -8.24 15.83 29.46
C GLY A 6 -9.44 16.08 28.56
N ASP A 7 -9.26 16.88 27.52
CA ASP A 7 -10.30 17.19 26.55
C ASP A 7 -10.67 15.94 25.76
N LYS A 8 -11.72 15.25 26.20
CA LYS A 8 -12.26 14.03 25.58
C LYS A 8 -12.49 14.15 24.08
N ARG A 9 -12.71 15.37 23.57
CA ARG A 9 -12.91 15.61 22.14
C ARG A 9 -11.62 15.39 21.35
N SER A 10 -10.50 15.86 21.87
CA SER A 10 -9.18 15.71 21.25
C SER A 10 -8.75 14.24 21.23
N GLU A 11 -8.98 13.53 22.34
CA GLU A 11 -8.71 12.09 22.46
C GLU A 11 -9.54 11.25 21.46
N ASN A 12 -10.83 11.57 21.31
CA ASN A 12 -11.69 10.88 20.33
C ASN A 12 -11.25 11.09 18.87
N ILE A 13 -10.69 12.27 18.54
CA ILE A 13 -10.17 12.55 17.19
C ILE A 13 -8.89 11.75 16.94
N GLU A 14 -7.99 11.70 17.93
CA GLU A 14 -6.75 10.94 17.82
C GLU A 14 -7.01 9.44 17.63
N ILE A 15 -7.96 8.88 18.39
CA ILE A 15 -8.40 7.49 18.20
C ILE A 15 -8.93 7.29 16.78
N ALA A 16 -9.81 8.18 16.30
CA ALA A 16 -10.36 8.06 14.94
C ALA A 16 -9.28 8.12 13.85
N VAL A 17 -8.24 8.94 14.04
CA VAL A 17 -7.08 9.02 13.14
C VAL A 17 -6.32 7.69 13.11
N HIS A 18 -6.03 7.12 14.28
CA HIS A 18 -5.25 5.88 14.37
C HIS A 18 -5.98 4.66 13.81
N GLU A 19 -7.28 4.56 14.07
CA GLU A 19 -8.13 3.42 13.68
C GLU A 19 -8.66 3.52 12.25
N THR A 20 -8.44 4.63 11.54
CA THR A 20 -8.84 4.74 10.13
C THR A 20 -8.10 3.68 9.31
N LEU A 21 -8.87 2.87 8.59
CA LEU A 21 -8.35 1.84 7.69
C LEU A 21 -8.06 2.44 6.32
N LEU A 22 -6.88 2.15 5.74
CA LEU A 22 -6.54 2.51 4.37
C LEU A 22 -6.43 1.26 3.49
N HIS A 23 -6.78 1.42 2.22
CA HIS A 23 -6.61 0.41 1.17
C HIS A 23 -6.19 1.07 -0.15
N ILE A 24 -5.75 0.25 -1.10
CA ILE A 24 -5.55 0.61 -2.50
C ILE A 24 -6.89 0.40 -3.24
N ASP A 25 -7.50 1.48 -3.70
CA ASP A 25 -8.64 1.45 -4.60
C ASP A 25 -8.16 1.05 -6.02
N PHE A 26 -8.25 -0.24 -6.35
CA PHE A 26 -7.85 -0.72 -7.67
C PHE A 26 -8.76 -0.22 -8.80
N ALA A 27 -9.99 0.22 -8.52
CA ALA A 27 -10.83 0.87 -9.53
C ALA A 27 -10.25 2.23 -9.96
N TRP A 28 -9.53 2.91 -9.07
CA TRP A 28 -8.76 4.12 -9.44
C TRP A 28 -7.63 3.82 -10.43
N TRP A 29 -6.96 2.67 -10.27
CA TRP A 29 -5.90 2.19 -11.16
C TRP A 29 -6.43 1.60 -12.47
N ALA A 30 -7.64 1.02 -12.48
CA ALA A 30 -8.28 0.53 -13.70
C ALA A 30 -8.47 1.64 -14.75
N LEU A 31 -8.60 2.90 -14.31
CA LEU A 31 -8.66 4.08 -15.19
C LEU A 31 -7.28 4.59 -15.65
N ARG A 32 -6.19 3.98 -15.16
CA ARG A 32 -4.78 4.39 -15.32
C ARG A 32 -3.86 3.18 -15.51
N GLU A 33 -4.30 2.26 -16.34
CA GLU A 33 -3.70 0.94 -16.48
C GLU A 33 -2.20 0.99 -16.84
N ASP A 34 -1.81 1.88 -17.76
CA ASP A 34 -0.42 2.01 -18.20
C ASP A 34 0.49 2.61 -17.12
N GLU A 35 -0.03 3.59 -16.36
CA GLU A 35 0.68 4.15 -15.20
C GLU A 35 0.83 3.10 -14.10
N TYR A 36 -0.20 2.27 -13.89
CA TYR A 36 -0.16 1.18 -12.91
C TYR A 36 0.92 0.16 -13.27
N HIS A 37 0.93 -0.30 -14.52
CA HIS A 37 1.90 -1.26 -15.00
C HIS A 37 3.33 -0.72 -14.89
N THR A 38 3.57 0.51 -15.37
CA THR A 38 4.86 1.19 -15.23
C THR A 38 5.30 1.28 -13.77
N TYR A 39 4.37 1.62 -12.88
CA TYR A 39 4.67 1.71 -11.46
C TYR A 39 4.99 0.35 -10.84
N LEU A 40 4.25 -0.72 -11.16
CA LEU A 40 4.54 -2.07 -10.68
C LEU A 40 5.93 -2.55 -11.09
N HIS A 41 6.35 -2.28 -12.33
CA HIS A 41 7.71 -2.58 -12.79
C HIS A 41 8.78 -1.90 -11.92
N SER A 42 8.53 -0.66 -11.46
CA SER A 42 9.45 0.04 -10.55
C SER A 42 9.55 -0.58 -9.14
N LEU A 43 8.67 -1.53 -8.81
CA LEU A 43 8.68 -2.24 -7.52
C LEU A 43 9.49 -3.54 -7.57
N LEU A 44 9.88 -4.00 -8.76
CA LEU A 44 10.67 -5.22 -8.93
C LEU A 44 12.07 -5.07 -8.31
N CYS A 45 12.61 -6.15 -7.76
CA CYS A 45 14.02 -6.22 -7.39
C CYS A 45 14.92 -6.33 -8.63
N GLU A 46 16.22 -6.08 -8.48
CA GLU A 46 17.16 -6.02 -9.61
C GLU A 46 17.16 -7.28 -10.50
N SER A 47 16.95 -8.47 -9.92
CA SER A 47 16.89 -9.71 -10.68
C SER A 47 15.67 -9.76 -11.59
N HIS A 48 14.49 -9.41 -11.05
CA HIS A 48 13.24 -9.42 -11.81
C HIS A 48 13.13 -8.23 -12.76
N GLN A 49 13.73 -7.07 -12.45
CA GLN A 49 13.85 -5.98 -13.42
C GLN A 49 14.51 -6.48 -14.70
N LYS A 50 15.65 -7.20 -14.60
CA LYS A 50 16.33 -7.79 -15.76
C LYS A 50 15.48 -8.84 -16.50
N GLU A 51 14.69 -9.62 -15.78
CA GLU A 51 13.82 -10.64 -16.36
C GLU A 51 12.67 -10.02 -17.16
N PHE A 52 12.02 -9.01 -16.59
CA PHE A 52 10.89 -8.30 -17.22
C PHE A 52 11.33 -7.25 -18.25
N ASP A 53 12.57 -6.73 -18.17
CA ASP A 53 13.16 -5.81 -19.15
C ASP A 53 13.64 -6.52 -20.43
N TYR A 54 13.95 -7.83 -20.36
CA TYR A 54 14.57 -8.56 -21.47
C TYR A 54 13.63 -8.80 -22.66
N VAL A 55 12.33 -8.57 -22.51
CA VAL A 55 11.39 -8.82 -23.61
C VAL A 55 10.48 -7.61 -23.80
N GLY A 56 10.77 -6.82 -24.83
CA GLY A 56 9.82 -5.92 -25.46
C GLY A 56 8.67 -6.67 -26.15
N ASN A 57 8.05 -7.64 -25.45
CA ASN A 57 6.87 -8.35 -25.89
C ASN A 57 5.75 -8.03 -24.91
N SER A 58 5.09 -6.93 -25.25
CA SER A 58 4.07 -6.19 -24.54
C SER A 58 2.72 -6.94 -24.50
N GLU A 59 2.69 -8.12 -23.90
CA GLU A 59 1.43 -8.76 -23.52
C GLU A 59 1.46 -9.06 -22.03
N ARG A 60 0.48 -8.50 -21.30
CA ARG A 60 0.29 -8.78 -19.88
C ARG A 60 0.03 -10.26 -19.72
N LYS A 61 0.97 -10.95 -19.07
CA LYS A 61 0.76 -12.34 -18.70
C LYS A 61 -0.10 -12.37 -17.45
N LEU A 62 -1.35 -12.80 -17.60
CA LEU A 62 -2.25 -12.97 -16.47
C LEU A 62 -1.97 -14.28 -15.74
N ILE A 63 -2.08 -14.25 -14.42
CA ILE A 63 -1.94 -15.40 -13.52
C ILE A 63 -3.18 -15.48 -12.65
N ASP A 64 -3.71 -16.69 -12.50
CA ASP A 64 -4.76 -16.97 -11.53
C ASP A 64 -4.17 -16.96 -10.12
N TRP A 65 -4.43 -15.87 -9.39
CA TRP A 65 -4.03 -15.68 -8.02
C TRP A 65 -5.15 -16.09 -7.07
N PHE A 66 -4.87 -17.07 -6.22
CA PHE A 66 -5.75 -17.48 -5.14
C PHE A 66 -5.51 -16.64 -3.89
N ASN A 67 -6.55 -16.01 -3.36
CA ASN A 67 -6.50 -15.38 -2.04
C ASN A 67 -6.83 -16.42 -0.95
N PRO A 68 -5.86 -16.80 -0.08
CA PRO A 68 -6.08 -17.84 0.92
C PRO A 68 -7.04 -17.44 2.04
N GLN A 69 -7.31 -16.15 2.22
CA GLN A 69 -8.21 -15.65 3.26
C GLN A 69 -9.66 -15.63 2.80
N THR A 70 -9.92 -15.28 1.53
CA THR A 70 -11.28 -15.17 0.98
C THR A 70 -11.70 -16.40 0.17
N GLY A 71 -10.74 -17.20 -0.32
CA GLY A 71 -11.00 -18.31 -1.22
C GLY A 71 -11.27 -17.88 -2.67
N GLU A 72 -11.16 -16.59 -2.97
CA GLU A 72 -11.40 -16.04 -4.31
C GLU A 72 -10.20 -16.23 -5.21
N VAL A 73 -10.47 -16.39 -6.51
CA VAL A 73 -9.45 -16.45 -7.57
C VAL A 73 -9.56 -15.18 -8.40
N PHE A 74 -8.44 -14.50 -8.57
CA PHE A 74 -8.31 -13.25 -9.33
C PHE A 74 -7.33 -13.44 -10.47
N SER A 75 -7.59 -12.86 -11.64
CA SER A 75 -6.58 -12.77 -12.69
C SER A 75 -5.75 -11.51 -12.46
N ILE A 76 -4.48 -11.65 -12.08
CA ILE A 76 -3.55 -10.53 -11.86
C ILE A 76 -2.41 -10.57 -12.86
N ASP A 77 -1.76 -9.44 -13.07
CA ASP A 77 -0.56 -9.35 -13.90
C ASP A 77 0.61 -10.13 -13.27
N SER A 78 1.42 -10.80 -14.08
CA SER A 78 2.60 -11.55 -13.63
C SER A 78 3.63 -10.72 -12.87
N VAL A 79 3.76 -9.43 -13.20
CA VAL A 79 4.60 -8.49 -12.47
C VAL A 79 4.01 -8.26 -11.09
N GLU A 80 2.70 -8.06 -10.97
CA GLU A 80 2.03 -7.92 -9.68
C GLU A 80 2.21 -9.18 -8.83
N TYR A 81 2.05 -10.37 -9.43
CA TYR A 81 2.32 -11.65 -8.79
C TYR A 81 3.72 -11.66 -8.18
N VAL A 82 4.75 -11.39 -8.99
CA VAL A 82 6.16 -11.45 -8.56
C VAL A 82 6.46 -10.41 -7.49
N VAL A 83 5.91 -9.19 -7.64
CA VAL A 83 6.04 -8.15 -6.62
C VAL A 83 5.48 -8.63 -5.30
N ARG A 84 4.27 -9.22 -5.29
CA ARG A 84 3.57 -9.63 -4.08
C ARG A 84 4.15 -10.90 -3.46
N SER A 85 4.57 -11.87 -4.27
CA SER A 85 5.03 -13.18 -3.79
C SER A 85 6.53 -13.23 -3.46
N HIS A 86 7.33 -12.30 -4.01
CA HIS A 86 8.78 -12.32 -3.87
C HIS A 86 9.39 -10.95 -3.58
N CYS A 87 9.21 -9.94 -4.44
CA CYS A 87 9.95 -8.68 -4.27
C CYS A 87 9.60 -7.97 -2.95
N SER A 88 8.36 -8.09 -2.51
CA SER A 88 7.85 -7.55 -1.25
C SER A 88 8.49 -8.15 0.00
N THR A 89 9.05 -9.36 -0.10
CA THR A 89 9.67 -10.08 1.02
C THR A 89 11.17 -9.83 1.12
N GLN A 90 11.75 -9.13 0.15
CA GLN A 90 13.17 -8.83 0.13
C GLN A 90 13.52 -7.72 1.13
N GLU A 91 14.72 -7.82 1.70
CA GLU A 91 15.28 -6.73 2.48
C GLU A 91 15.38 -5.46 1.62
N GLY A 92 15.06 -4.32 2.22
CA GLY A 92 15.08 -3.03 1.50
C GLY A 92 13.92 -2.83 0.52
N TYR A 93 12.90 -3.70 0.48
CA TYR A 93 11.68 -3.45 -0.31
C TYR A 93 11.02 -2.11 0.04
N ILE A 94 11.07 -1.73 1.32
CA ILE A 94 10.76 -0.39 1.81
C ILE A 94 12.04 0.18 2.43
N PRO A 95 12.89 0.88 1.66
CA PRO A 95 14.11 1.46 2.16
C PRO A 95 13.81 2.64 3.08
N GLU A 96 14.74 2.92 3.99
CA GLU A 96 14.67 4.09 4.86
C GLU A 96 14.59 5.38 4.03
N GLY A 97 13.75 6.32 4.45
CA GLY A 97 13.56 7.59 3.73
C GLY A 97 12.70 7.51 2.47
N MET A 98 12.20 6.34 2.07
CA MET A 98 11.21 6.22 0.98
C MET A 98 10.01 7.14 1.21
N ALA A 99 9.47 7.74 0.15
CA ALA A 99 8.33 8.63 0.23
C ALA A 99 7.11 7.95 0.88
N MET A 100 6.41 8.67 1.77
CA MET A 100 5.32 8.10 2.58
C MET A 100 4.21 7.45 1.75
N VAL A 101 3.83 8.07 0.62
CA VAL A 101 2.82 7.50 -0.31
C VAL A 101 3.29 6.15 -0.83
N ASP A 102 4.54 6.06 -1.29
CA ASP A 102 5.10 4.82 -1.84
C ASP A 102 5.28 3.75 -0.76
N SER A 103 5.73 4.12 0.44
CA SER A 103 5.85 3.18 1.56
C SER A 103 4.50 2.58 1.94
N VAL A 104 3.46 3.42 2.11
CA VAL A 104 2.11 2.95 2.47
C VAL A 104 1.54 2.07 1.36
N PHE A 105 1.71 2.46 0.10
CA PHE A 105 1.28 1.66 -1.04
C PHE A 105 1.97 0.28 -1.05
N ARG A 106 3.30 0.25 -0.91
CA ARG A 106 4.09 -0.99 -0.92
C ARG A 106 3.69 -1.93 0.21
N VAL A 107 3.44 -1.41 1.42
CA VAL A 107 2.92 -2.21 2.54
C VAL A 107 1.56 -2.81 2.19
N LEU A 108 0.59 -1.99 1.75
CA LEU A 108 -0.73 -2.50 1.42
C LEU A 108 -0.68 -3.55 0.30
N LEU A 109 0.11 -3.32 -0.74
CA LEU A 109 0.28 -4.29 -1.83
C LEU A 109 0.88 -5.62 -1.32
N ALA A 110 1.93 -5.55 -0.48
CA ALA A 110 2.54 -6.73 0.14
C ALA A 110 1.58 -7.51 1.04
N HIS A 111 0.67 -6.80 1.72
CA HIS A 111 -0.38 -7.38 2.57
C HIS A 111 -1.64 -7.78 1.78
N GLY A 112 -1.53 -7.97 0.45
CA GLY A 112 -2.65 -8.40 -0.39
C GLY A 112 -3.80 -7.40 -0.45
N ASN A 113 -3.50 -6.13 -0.17
CA ASN A 113 -4.45 -5.03 -0.06
C ASN A 113 -5.56 -5.25 0.98
N GLN A 114 -5.29 -6.06 2.02
CA GLN A 114 -6.14 -6.06 3.20
C GLN A 114 -6.05 -4.68 3.87
N PRO A 115 -7.19 -4.03 4.21
CA PRO A 115 -7.14 -2.73 4.84
C PRO A 115 -6.37 -2.77 6.17
N LEU A 116 -5.48 -1.80 6.36
CA LEU A 116 -4.66 -1.67 7.57
C LEU A 116 -4.95 -0.34 8.26
N THR A 117 -4.90 -0.34 9.59
CA THR A 117 -5.07 0.90 10.35
C THR A 117 -3.88 1.82 10.08
N ILE A 118 -4.09 3.13 10.18
CA ILE A 118 -3.00 4.11 10.04
C ILE A 118 -1.90 3.86 11.08
N LYS A 119 -2.27 3.43 12.29
CA LYS A 119 -1.33 3.04 13.32
C LYS A 119 -0.44 1.88 12.89
N ASP A 120 -1.02 0.82 12.33
CA ASP A 120 -0.26 -0.34 11.85
C ASP A 120 0.62 0.03 10.65
N LEU A 121 0.09 0.86 9.74
CA LEU A 121 0.87 1.37 8.62
C LEU A 121 2.07 2.18 9.08
N ALA A 122 1.90 3.08 10.06
CA ALA A 122 3.00 3.85 10.64
C ALA A 122 4.09 2.96 11.23
N ALA A 123 3.71 1.88 11.91
CA ALA A 123 4.65 0.90 12.44
C ALA A 123 5.39 0.14 11.31
N LEU A 124 4.66 -0.38 10.33
CA LEU A 124 5.21 -1.18 9.22
C LEU A 124 6.16 -0.38 8.31
N ILE A 125 5.93 0.93 8.15
CA ILE A 125 6.81 1.80 7.34
C ILE A 125 7.91 2.48 8.16
N GLY A 126 8.05 2.15 9.45
CA GLY A 126 9.09 2.73 10.32
C GLY A 126 8.88 4.21 10.65
N ARG A 127 7.64 4.68 10.70
CA ARG A 127 7.26 6.09 10.95
C ARG A 127 6.27 6.24 12.11
N VAL A 128 6.44 5.43 13.17
CA VAL A 128 5.67 5.55 14.42
C VAL A 128 5.70 7.00 14.92
N GLY A 129 4.54 7.53 15.30
CA GLY A 129 4.36 8.94 15.68
C GLY A 129 4.02 9.89 14.53
N GLN A 130 3.91 9.39 13.29
CA GLN A 130 3.49 10.17 12.12
C GLN A 130 2.06 9.85 11.63
N GLU A 131 1.23 9.20 12.46
CA GLU A 131 -0.12 8.74 12.13
C GLU A 131 -1.00 9.90 11.65
N SER A 132 -0.98 11.04 12.35
CA SER A 132 -1.71 12.25 11.94
C SER A 132 -1.26 12.81 10.58
N THR A 133 0.01 12.63 10.21
CA THR A 133 0.54 13.05 8.90
C THR A 133 0.06 12.12 7.80
N ILE A 134 0.10 10.81 8.04
CA ILE A 134 -0.46 9.79 7.13
C ILE A 134 -1.94 10.08 6.89
N PHE A 135 -2.74 10.27 7.95
CA PHE A 135 -4.16 10.56 7.85
C PHE A 135 -4.45 11.84 7.08
N ARG A 136 -3.75 12.94 7.38
CA ARG A 136 -3.95 14.21 6.67
C ARG A 136 -3.60 14.10 5.19
N MET A 137 -2.59 13.31 4.84
CA MET A 137 -2.14 13.16 3.46
C MET A 137 -3.05 12.22 2.66
N LEU A 138 -3.48 11.09 3.24
CA LEU A 138 -4.15 10.00 2.54
C LEU A 138 -5.64 9.84 2.88
N GLY A 139 -6.10 10.42 3.99
CA GLY A 139 -7.51 10.46 4.39
C GLY A 139 -8.30 11.61 3.78
N GLY A 140 -7.65 12.47 2.99
CA GLY A 140 -8.27 13.62 2.35
C GLY A 140 -8.99 13.30 1.03
N ARG A 141 -9.48 14.34 0.36
CA ARG A 141 -10.18 14.21 -0.94
C ARG A 141 -9.27 13.85 -2.11
N LYS A 142 -7.99 14.20 -2.02
CA LYS A 142 -7.02 13.95 -3.09
C LYS A 142 -6.52 12.51 -2.96
N VAL A 143 -6.70 11.73 -4.02
CA VAL A 143 -6.27 10.33 -4.08
C VAL A 143 -4.84 10.28 -4.63
N TYR A 144 -3.96 9.57 -3.91
CA TYR A 144 -2.58 9.33 -4.31
C TYR A 144 -2.39 7.83 -4.54
N LYS A 145 -2.07 7.41 -5.77
CA LYS A 145 -1.81 6.00 -6.11
C LYS A 145 -2.95 5.04 -5.70
N GLY A 146 -4.20 5.53 -5.78
CA GLY A 146 -5.38 4.78 -5.34
C GLY A 146 -5.54 4.67 -3.82
N LEU A 147 -4.65 5.22 -2.99
CA LEU A 147 -4.75 5.12 -1.53
C LEU A 147 -5.96 5.90 -1.01
N ARG A 148 -6.86 5.20 -0.30
CA ARG A 148 -8.09 5.77 0.24
C ARG A 148 -8.48 5.13 1.58
N PRO A 149 -9.19 5.86 2.45
CA PRO A 149 -9.94 5.26 3.55
C PRO A 149 -10.97 4.27 3.04
N VAL A 150 -11.21 3.23 3.83
CA VAL A 150 -12.38 2.32 3.66
C VAL A 150 -13.66 3.05 4.04
#